data_AF-A0AAW6M7G6-F1
#
_entry.id   AF-A0AAW6M7G6-F1
#
_cell.length_a   1.000
_cell.length_b   1.000
_cell.length_c   1.000
_cell.angle_alpha   90.00
_cell.angle_beta   90.00
_cell.angle_gamma   90.00
#
_symmetry.space_group_name_H-M   'P 1'
#
loop_
_entity.id
_entity.type
_entity.pdbx_description
1 polymer ?
#
loop_
_entity_poly.entity_id
_entity_poly.type
_entity_poly.pdbx_seq_one_letter_code
_entity_poly.pdbx_strand_id
1 'polypeptide(L)'
;ADNGLLIYNYRTDIYEEPETQLPTDIRAILVHDGMLWLGTLNGLYTYSLNDHQLSAVTEGIPHQTIYSLIRSSDGLLYIGTYNGFCRYIPATRHFEEIDLPLSGNRSNQFVNSLLEDTARGYIWIGTEGCLFRYTPADGRTQR
;
A
#
# COMPACT_ATOMS: atom_id res chain seq x y z
N ALA A 1 1.33 -5.49 22.60
CA ALA A 1 0.33 -4.80 21.76
C ALA A 1 1.13 -4.00 20.74
N ASP A 2 0.75 -4.07 19.46
CA ASP A 2 1.41 -3.31 18.41
C ASP A 2 0.88 -1.87 18.51
N ASN A 3 1.68 -0.94 19.04
CA ASN A 3 1.21 0.41 19.41
C ASN A 3 1.07 1.36 18.21
N GLY A 4 1.20 0.86 16.97
CA GLY A 4 1.14 1.66 15.75
C GLY A 4 2.52 2.09 15.28
N LEU A 5 2.71 3.40 15.06
CA LEU A 5 3.96 3.96 14.53
C LEU A 5 4.76 4.63 15.65
N LEU A 6 6.01 4.21 15.82
CA LEU A 6 6.99 4.90 16.66
C LEU A 6 7.77 5.90 15.80
N ILE A 7 7.89 7.15 16.28
CA ILE A 7 8.68 8.19 15.62
C ILE A 7 10.00 8.31 16.38
N TYR A 8 11.11 8.07 15.69
CA TYR A 8 12.45 8.18 16.25
C TYR A 8 13.21 9.32 15.56
N ASN A 9 13.62 10.31 16.35
CA ASN A 9 14.45 11.40 15.88
C ASN A 9 15.93 11.02 16.02
N TYR A 10 16.52 10.58 14.91
CA TYR A 10 17.92 10.15 14.86
C TYR A 10 18.94 11.27 15.12
N ARG A 11 18.52 12.55 15.09
CA ARG A 11 19.42 13.69 15.36
C ARG A 11 19.54 13.98 16.85
N THR A 12 18.48 13.72 17.60
CA THR A 12 18.42 13.93 19.06
C THR A 12 18.52 12.62 19.84
N ASP A 13 18.44 11.47 19.17
CA ASP A 13 18.41 10.13 19.76
C ASP A 13 17.23 9.93 20.73
N ILE A 14 16.06 10.46 20.36
CA ILE A 14 14.86 10.44 21.20
C ILE A 14 13.66 9.93 20.40
N TYR A 15 12.81 9.13 21.06
CA TYR A 15 11.48 8.81 20.55
C TYR A 15 10.52 9.98 20.80
N GLU A 16 9.86 10.43 19.75
CA GLU A 16 8.87 11.51 19.79
C GLU A 16 7.47 10.90 19.69
N GLU A 17 6.54 11.40 20.51
CA GLU A 17 5.14 11.02 20.42
C GLU A 17 4.46 11.86 19.34
N PRO A 18 3.68 11.25 18.42
CA PRO A 18 2.91 12.01 17.45
C PRO A 18 1.83 12.85 18.14
N GLU A 19 1.58 14.05 17.63
CA GLU A 19 0.50 14.91 18.13
C GLU A 19 -0.89 14.29 17.93
N THR A 20 -1.02 13.43 16.92
CA THR A 20 -2.26 12.75 16.53
C THR A 20 -2.16 11.27 16.85
N GLN A 21 -3.22 10.69 17.41
CA GLN A 21 -3.31 9.25 17.64
C GLN A 21 -3.28 8.51 16.30
N LEU A 22 -2.22 7.74 16.06
CA LEU A 22 -2.04 6.93 14.85
C LEU A 22 -2.72 5.56 14.99
N PRO A 23 -3.07 4.89 13.87
CA PRO A 23 -3.67 3.57 13.90
C PRO A 23 -2.66 2.51 14.39
N THR A 24 -3.17 1.44 14.98
CA THR A 24 -2.38 0.27 15.39
C THR A 24 -2.16 -0.68 14.21
N ASP A 25 -1.34 -1.71 14.43
CA ASP A 25 -1.15 -2.82 13.48
C ASP A 25 -0.73 -2.37 12.07
N ILE A 26 0.12 -1.34 12.01
CA ILE A 26 0.69 -0.84 10.75
C ILE A 26 1.60 -1.92 10.16
N ARG A 27 1.44 -2.18 8.86
CA ARG A 27 2.19 -3.18 8.09
C ARG A 27 2.94 -2.60 6.91
N ALA A 28 2.46 -1.48 6.37
CA ALA A 28 3.09 -0.78 5.25
C ALA A 28 3.03 0.73 5.45
N ILE A 29 4.07 1.43 5.02
CA ILE A 29 4.18 2.88 5.09
C ILE A 29 4.70 3.40 3.76
N LEU A 30 4.11 4.46 3.24
CA LEU A 30 4.54 5.11 2.00
C LEU A 30 4.38 6.63 2.10
N VAL A 31 5.41 7.39 1.72
CA VAL A 31 5.33 8.85 1.63
C VAL A 31 5.09 9.26 0.18
N HIS A 32 4.06 10.07 -0.05
CA HIS A 32 3.76 10.66 -1.36
C HIS A 32 3.06 12.01 -1.19
N ASP A 33 3.62 13.05 -1.83
CA ASP A 33 3.02 14.39 -1.94
C ASP A 33 2.57 15.00 -0.61
N GLY A 34 3.44 14.91 0.41
CA GLY A 34 3.17 15.44 1.76
C GLY A 34 2.19 14.58 2.57
N MET A 35 1.77 13.43 2.05
CA MET A 35 0.94 12.46 2.75
C MET A 35 1.74 11.22 3.10
N LEU A 36 1.59 10.77 4.35
CA LEU A 36 2.02 9.46 4.82
C LEU A 36 0.84 8.49 4.71
N TRP A 37 0.95 7.54 3.81
CA TRP A 37 0.02 6.43 3.67
C TRP A 37 0.39 5.32 4.64
N LEU A 38 -0.59 4.87 5.40
CA LEU A 38 -0.45 3.86 6.46
C LEU A 38 -1.38 2.69 6.13
N GLY A 39 -0.80 1.60 5.66
CA GLY A 39 -1.50 0.33 5.48
C GLY A 39 -1.48 -0.46 6.78
N THR A 40 -2.65 -0.85 7.28
CA THR A 40 -2.79 -1.58 8.56
C THR A 40 -3.58 -2.86 8.38
N LEU A 41 -3.66 -3.67 9.43
CA LEU A 41 -4.53 -4.85 9.41
C LEU A 41 -6.04 -4.52 9.34
N ASN A 42 -6.42 -3.29 9.68
CA ASN A 42 -7.81 -2.86 9.82
C ASN A 42 -8.22 -1.70 8.89
N GLY A 43 -7.32 -1.22 8.02
CA GLY A 43 -7.65 -0.18 7.05
C GLY A 43 -6.43 0.43 6.37
N LEU A 44 -6.73 1.29 5.40
CA LEU A 44 -5.77 2.22 4.81
C LEU A 44 -6.06 3.62 5.34
N TYR A 45 -5.01 4.33 5.77
CA TYR A 45 -5.12 5.68 6.28
C TYR A 45 -4.14 6.59 5.57
N THR A 46 -4.50 7.87 5.48
CA THR A 46 -3.62 8.93 5.04
C THR A 46 -3.40 9.91 6.19
N TYR A 47 -2.16 10.24 6.47
CA TYR A 47 -1.75 11.20 7.48
C TYR A 47 -1.01 12.36 6.80
N SER A 48 -1.55 13.57 6.91
CA SER A 48 -0.92 14.76 6.32
C SER A 48 0.28 15.19 7.17
N LEU A 49 1.43 15.33 6.53
CA LEU A 49 2.68 15.76 7.17
C LEU A 49 2.72 17.28 7.41
N ASN A 50 1.76 18.03 6.88
CA ASN A 50 1.73 19.50 7.02
C ASN A 50 0.87 19.97 8.19
N ASP A 51 -0.30 19.36 8.38
CA ASP A 51 -1.30 19.76 9.38
C ASP A 51 -1.66 18.63 10.35
N HIS A 52 -0.93 17.51 10.28
CA HIS A 52 -1.03 16.36 11.17
C HIS A 52 -2.43 15.72 11.21
N GLN A 53 -3.23 15.89 10.16
CA GLN A 53 -4.56 15.30 10.06
C GLN A 53 -4.50 13.85 9.57
N LEU A 54 -5.18 12.96 10.31
CA LEU A 54 -5.39 11.56 9.94
C LEU A 54 -6.76 11.39 9.28
N SER A 55 -6.83 10.63 8.18
CA SER A 55 -8.07 10.29 7.50
C SER A 55 -8.07 8.82 7.09
N ALA A 56 -9.19 8.13 7.30
CA ALA A 56 -9.39 6.75 6.84
C ALA A 56 -9.83 6.75 5.37
N VAL A 57 -9.33 5.79 4.60
CA VAL A 57 -9.81 5.50 3.25
C VAL A 57 -10.84 4.37 3.35
N THR A 58 -12.10 4.69 3.08
CA THR A 58 -13.23 3.79 3.35
C THR A 58 -13.85 3.16 2.11
N GLU A 59 -13.45 3.58 0.92
CA GLU A 59 -14.07 3.17 -0.34
C GLU A 59 -13.03 2.81 -1.42
N GLY A 60 -13.42 1.91 -2.33
CA GLY A 60 -12.64 1.57 -3.53
C GLY A 60 -11.50 0.58 -3.32
N ILE A 61 -11.13 0.25 -2.08
CA ILE A 61 -10.09 -0.74 -1.79
C ILE A 61 -10.71 -2.15 -1.80
N PRO A 62 -10.09 -3.16 -2.44
CA PRO A 62 -10.65 -4.51 -2.53
C PRO A 62 -10.74 -5.21 -1.16
N HIS A 63 -9.85 -4.87 -0.22
CA HIS A 63 -9.90 -5.38 1.15
C HIS A 63 -9.23 -4.43 2.16
N GLN A 64 -9.76 -4.34 3.39
CA GLN A 64 -9.29 -3.39 4.43
C GLN A 64 -7.88 -3.69 4.96
N THR A 65 -7.49 -4.96 5.01
CA THR A 65 -6.18 -5.41 5.49
C THR A 65 -5.13 -5.18 4.40
N ILE A 66 -4.19 -4.27 4.68
CA ILE A 66 -3.15 -3.82 3.74
C ILE A 66 -1.80 -4.41 4.15
N TYR A 67 -1.07 -4.98 3.20
CA TYR A 67 0.24 -5.60 3.43
C TYR A 67 1.38 -4.89 2.73
N SER A 68 1.13 -4.25 1.59
CA SER A 68 2.18 -3.60 0.82
C SER A 68 1.67 -2.35 0.12
N LEU A 69 2.55 -1.35 0.03
CA LEU A 69 2.31 -0.07 -0.61
C LEU A 69 3.58 0.31 -1.37
N ILE A 70 3.46 0.68 -2.64
CA ILE A 70 4.53 1.33 -3.39
C ILE A 70 3.99 2.52 -4.18
N ARG A 71 4.86 3.49 -4.43
CA ARG A 71 4.65 4.52 -5.46
C ARG A 71 5.45 4.12 -6.68
N SER A 72 4.81 4.11 -7.85
CA SER A 72 5.52 3.97 -9.12
C SER A 72 6.13 5.30 -9.58
N SER A 73 7.03 5.20 -10.55
CA SER A 73 7.72 6.32 -11.18
C SER A 73 6.78 7.31 -11.89
N ASP A 74 5.60 6.86 -12.32
CA ASP A 74 4.54 7.68 -12.91
C ASP A 74 3.58 8.32 -11.87
N GLY A 75 3.84 8.10 -10.58
CA GLY A 75 3.08 8.72 -9.48
C GLY A 75 1.81 7.98 -9.09
N LEU A 76 1.52 6.80 -9.67
CA LEU A 76 0.44 5.94 -9.19
C LEU A 76 0.86 5.25 -7.88
N LEU A 77 -0.12 4.92 -7.04
CA LEU A 77 0.12 4.09 -5.87
C LEU A 77 -0.42 2.69 -6.11
N TYR A 78 0.39 1.68 -5.83
CA TYR A 78 -0.04 0.29 -5.89
C TYR A 78 -0.17 -0.26 -4.47
N ILE A 79 -1.26 -0.97 -4.24
CA ILE A 79 -1.69 -1.42 -2.91
C ILE A 79 -1.94 -2.92 -2.98
N GLY A 80 -1.19 -3.66 -2.17
CA GLY A 80 -1.39 -5.08 -1.96
C GLY A 80 -2.19 -5.32 -0.69
N THR A 81 -3.30 -6.02 -0.81
CA THR A 81 -4.22 -6.32 0.29
C THR A 81 -4.25 -7.81 0.61
N TYR A 82 -4.99 -8.18 1.66
CA TYR A 82 -5.29 -9.58 1.99
C TYR A 82 -6.05 -10.31 0.88
N ASN A 83 -6.89 -9.60 0.13
CA ASN A 83 -7.66 -10.20 -0.95
C ASN A 83 -7.74 -9.26 -2.15
N GLY A 84 -6.61 -9.13 -2.85
CA GLY A 84 -6.56 -8.42 -4.12
C GLY A 84 -5.45 -7.39 -4.18
N PHE A 85 -5.31 -6.86 -5.40
CA PHE A 85 -4.33 -5.87 -5.80
C PHE A 85 -5.07 -4.70 -6.45
N CYS A 86 -4.77 -3.47 -6.07
CA CYS A 86 -5.34 -2.31 -6.73
C CYS A 86 -4.31 -1.19 -6.91
N ARG A 87 -4.65 -0.25 -7.78
CA ARG A 87 -3.94 1.03 -7.90
C ARG A 87 -4.83 2.19 -7.49
N TYR A 88 -4.23 3.20 -6.87
CA TYR A 88 -4.86 4.49 -6.62
C TYR A 88 -4.34 5.50 -7.65
N ILE A 89 -5.27 6.25 -8.25
CA ILE A 89 -5.02 7.29 -9.23
C ILE A 89 -5.25 8.65 -8.55
N PRO A 90 -4.20 9.37 -8.15
CA PRO A 90 -4.34 10.61 -7.38
C PRO A 90 -5.17 11.68 -8.08
N ALA A 91 -5.07 11.77 -9.41
CA ALA A 91 -5.78 12.76 -10.22
C ALA A 91 -7.32 12.64 -10.12
N THR A 92 -7.84 11.41 -9.99
CA THR A 92 -9.28 11.13 -9.92
C THR A 92 -9.73 10.67 -8.55
N ARG A 93 -8.79 10.48 -7.61
CA ARG A 93 -9.02 9.89 -6.28
C ARG A 93 -9.74 8.54 -6.35
N HIS A 94 -9.42 7.76 -7.37
CA HIS A 94 -10.08 6.50 -7.67
C HIS A 94 -9.15 5.32 -7.41
N PHE A 95 -9.71 4.25 -6.85
CA PHE A 95 -9.05 2.96 -6.73
C PHE A 95 -9.56 2.05 -7.83
N GLU A 96 -8.63 1.42 -8.55
CA GLU A 96 -8.92 0.48 -9.62
C GLU A 96 -8.30 -0.87 -9.25
N GLU A 97 -9.15 -1.88 -9.12
CA GLU A 97 -8.73 -3.26 -8.89
C GLU A 97 -8.06 -3.84 -10.14
N ILE A 98 -6.97 -4.59 -9.95
CA ILE A 98 -6.19 -5.21 -11.01
C ILE A 98 -6.24 -6.72 -10.80
N ASP A 99 -6.84 -7.42 -11.76
CA ASP A 99 -6.99 -8.87 -11.69
C ASP A 99 -5.64 -9.60 -11.71
N LEU A 100 -5.49 -10.54 -10.78
CA LEU A 100 -4.39 -11.50 -10.76
C LEU A 100 -4.89 -12.83 -11.34
N PRO A 101 -4.19 -13.43 -12.33
CA PRO A 101 -4.59 -14.68 -12.96
C PRO A 101 -4.26 -15.89 -12.06
N LEU A 102 -4.85 -15.92 -10.87
CA LEU A 102 -4.69 -16.98 -9.89
C LEU A 102 -5.56 -18.19 -10.31
N SER A 103 -4.89 -19.32 -10.55
CA SER A 103 -5.56 -20.60 -10.82
C SER A 103 -5.81 -21.37 -9.52
N GLY A 104 -7.01 -21.92 -9.36
CA GLY A 104 -7.36 -22.86 -8.28
C GLY A 104 -8.30 -22.28 -7.21
N ASN A 105 -8.81 -23.15 -6.36
CA ASN A 105 -9.76 -22.80 -5.29
C ASN A 105 -9.00 -22.21 -4.09
N ARG A 106 -8.51 -20.99 -4.22
CA ARG A 106 -7.86 -20.24 -3.11
C ARG A 106 -8.92 -19.41 -2.39
N SER A 107 -8.85 -19.37 -1.06
CA SER A 107 -9.78 -18.58 -0.26
C SER A 107 -9.58 -17.08 -0.44
N ASN A 108 -8.32 -16.63 -0.62
CA ASN A 108 -7.98 -15.22 -0.80
C ASN A 108 -6.78 -14.99 -1.72
N GLN A 109 -6.63 -13.76 -2.19
CA GLN A 109 -5.52 -13.28 -3.03
C GLN A 109 -4.55 -12.39 -2.22
N PHE A 110 -3.73 -13.00 -1.37
CA PHE A 110 -2.77 -12.26 -0.55
C PHE A 110 -1.66 -11.64 -1.40
N VAL A 111 -1.51 -10.32 -1.33
CA VAL A 111 -0.44 -9.57 -1.99
C VAL A 111 0.53 -9.04 -0.94
N ASN A 112 1.56 -9.85 -0.66
CA ASN A 112 2.50 -9.62 0.44
C ASN A 112 3.58 -8.59 0.11
N SER A 113 3.97 -8.49 -1.16
CA SER A 113 5.05 -7.60 -1.57
C SER A 113 4.84 -7.05 -2.98
N LEU A 114 5.32 -5.83 -3.17
CA LEU A 114 5.28 -5.11 -4.43
C LEU A 114 6.65 -4.48 -4.68
N LEU A 115 7.08 -4.47 -5.95
CA LEU A 115 8.33 -3.80 -6.35
C LEU A 115 8.22 -3.31 -7.79
N GLU A 116 8.50 -2.03 -8.01
CA GLU A 116 8.65 -1.50 -9.36
C GLU A 116 10.02 -1.86 -9.95
N ASP A 117 10.01 -2.40 -11.17
CA ASP A 117 11.17 -2.62 -12.02
C ASP A 117 11.10 -1.65 -13.21
N THR A 118 11.68 -0.46 -13.01
CA THR A 118 11.66 0.62 -14.01
C THR A 118 12.42 0.26 -15.28
N ALA A 119 13.45 -0.59 -15.19
CA ALA A 119 14.22 -1.03 -16.35
C ALA A 119 13.39 -1.91 -17.30
N ARG A 120 12.44 -2.68 -16.75
CA ARG A 120 11.54 -3.55 -17.52
C ARG A 120 10.13 -3.00 -17.69
N GLY A 121 9.76 -1.97 -16.94
CA GLY A 121 8.41 -1.40 -16.92
C GLY A 121 7.39 -2.32 -16.25
N TYR A 122 7.80 -3.06 -15.21
CA TYR A 122 6.94 -4.00 -14.50
C TYR A 122 6.72 -3.60 -13.05
N ILE A 123 5.57 -4.01 -12.51
CA ILE A 123 5.38 -4.16 -11.07
C ILE A 123 5.46 -5.66 -10.75
N TRP A 124 6.45 -6.05 -9.97
CA TRP A 124 6.52 -7.39 -9.39
C TRP A 124 5.52 -7.50 -8.23
N ILE A 125 4.78 -8.60 -8.20
CA ILE A 125 3.71 -8.87 -7.24
C ILE A 125 3.98 -10.22 -6.59
N GLY A 126 4.41 -10.19 -5.33
CA GLY A 126 4.64 -11.38 -4.53
C GLY A 126 3.36 -11.81 -3.82
N THR A 127 2.86 -13.00 -4.16
CA THR A 127 1.69 -13.60 -3.52
C THR A 127 2.06 -14.91 -2.83
N GLU A 128 1.11 -15.55 -2.17
CA GLU A 128 1.33 -16.91 -1.66
C GLU A 128 1.56 -17.91 -2.80
N GLY A 129 2.78 -18.44 -2.93
CA GLY A 129 3.12 -19.50 -3.89
C GLY A 129 3.23 -19.07 -5.36
N CYS A 130 3.09 -17.78 -5.66
CA CYS A 130 3.30 -17.23 -7.00
C CYS A 130 4.07 -15.91 -6.93
N LEU A 131 4.83 -15.64 -7.98
CA LEU A 131 5.35 -14.32 -8.29
C LEU A 131 4.69 -13.92 -9.61
N PHE A 132 4.12 -12.71 -9.68
CA PHE A 132 3.58 -12.17 -10.91
C PHE A 132 4.36 -10.91 -11.31
N ARG A 133 4.25 -10.57 -12.60
CA ARG A 133 4.59 -9.26 -13.15
C ARG A 133 3.33 -8.63 -13.73
N TYR A 134 3.08 -7.38 -13.37
CA TYR A 134 2.05 -6.54 -13.98
C TYR A 134 2.74 -5.49 -14.86
N THR A 135 2.23 -5.28 -16.07
CA THR A 135 2.74 -4.29 -17.02
C THR A 135 1.75 -3.12 -17.10
N PRO A 136 2.03 -1.95 -16.48
CA PRO A 136 1.10 -0.83 -16.47
C PRO A 136 0.74 -0.32 -17.88
N ALA A 137 1.68 -0.43 -18.83
CA ALA A 137 1.51 0.08 -20.19
C ALA A 137 0.41 -0.62 -21.00
N ASP A 138 0.13 -1.90 -20.75
CA ASP A 138 -0.90 -2.67 -21.45
C ASP A 138 -1.91 -3.37 -20.51
N GLY A 139 -1.77 -3.17 -19.21
CA GLY A 139 -2.67 -3.69 -18.18
C GLY A 139 -2.57 -5.20 -17.95
N ARG A 140 -1.53 -5.88 -18.46
CA ARG A 140 -1.45 -7.34 -18.37
C ARG A 140 -0.68 -7.81 -17.14
N THR A 141 -1.25 -8.82 -16.48
CA THR A 141 -0.60 -9.59 -15.41
C THR A 141 -0.17 -10.96 -15.93
N GLN A 142 1.06 -11.35 -15.64
CA GLN A 142 1.65 -12.63 -16.03
C GLN A 142 2.40 -13.26 -14.86
N ARG A 143 2.46 -14.60 -14.81
CA ARG A 143 3.26 -15.34 -13.83
C ARG A 143 4.70 -15.47 -14.29
#